data_AF-A0A3N5YCA0-F1
#
_entry.id   AF-A0A3N5YCA0-F1
#
_cell.length_a   1.000
_cell.length_b   1.000
_cell.length_c   1.000
_cell.angle_alpha   90.00
_cell.angle_beta   90.00
_cell.angle_gamma   90.00
#
_symmetry.space_group_name_H-M   'P 1'
#
loop_
_entity.id
_entity.type
_entity.pdbx_description
1 polymer ?
#
loop_
_entity_poly.entity_id
_entity_poly.type
_entity_poly.pdbx_seq_one_letter_code
_entity_poly.pdbx_strand_id
1 'polypeptide(L)'
;HADWTGRRPERILVTAGGSENPGLLQVLADVFGVEVQTHDVTQSAALGGALRAAHAWLNDHGAVVGWGGLFRSVITPGSGRIIRPAPGASIRFHAPGGLIAAYAACERHVLGRGPDPGEAIRAFRAAFSDG
;
A
#
# COMPACT_ATOMS: atom_id res chain seq x y z
N HIS A 1 8.39 3.31 -15.47
CA HIS A 1 9.40 3.89 -14.56
C HIS A 1 9.20 3.22 -13.21
N ALA A 2 9.85 2.07 -13.00
CA ALA A 2 9.79 1.33 -11.72
C ALA A 2 10.71 1.88 -10.62
N ASP A 3 11.52 2.92 -10.92
CA ASP A 3 12.35 3.55 -9.91
C ASP A 3 11.51 4.47 -9.01
N TRP A 4 11.57 4.18 -7.73
CA TRP A 4 10.92 4.95 -6.68
C TRP A 4 11.65 6.30 -6.50
N THR A 5 11.03 7.39 -6.96
CA THR A 5 11.63 8.74 -6.94
C THR A 5 11.28 9.59 -5.70
N GLY A 6 10.76 8.98 -4.62
CA GLY A 6 10.29 9.69 -3.42
C GLY A 6 10.78 9.11 -2.09
N ARG A 7 10.30 9.64 -0.95
CA ARG A 7 10.50 9.00 0.37
C ARG A 7 9.71 7.69 0.41
N ARG A 8 10.32 6.59 0.84
CA ARG A 8 9.58 5.34 1.08
C ARG A 8 8.45 5.60 2.08
N PRO A 9 7.24 5.04 1.86
CA PRO A 9 6.16 5.18 2.82
C PRO A 9 6.57 4.52 4.14
N GLU A 10 6.12 5.05 5.28
CA GLU A 10 6.33 4.43 6.59
C GLU A 10 5.21 3.41 6.90
N ARG A 11 4.06 3.58 6.24
CA ARG A 11 2.86 2.74 6.33
C ARG A 11 2.00 2.93 5.09
N ILE A 12 1.26 1.90 4.70
CA ILE A 12 0.25 1.97 3.65
C ILE A 12 -1.14 1.79 4.27
N LEU A 13 -2.09 2.64 3.87
CA LEU A 13 -3.50 2.49 4.21
C LEU A 13 -4.29 2.09 2.96
N VAL A 14 -4.94 0.93 3.00
CA VAL A 14 -5.79 0.41 1.93
C VAL A 14 -7.26 0.62 2.32
N THR A 15 -8.00 1.22 1.39
CA THR A 15 -9.44 1.51 1.54
C THR A 15 -10.19 0.95 0.33
N ALA A 16 -11.53 0.90 0.41
CA ALA A 16 -12.41 0.34 -0.61
C ALA A 16 -12.13 -1.15 -0.92
N GLY A 17 -12.69 -1.72 -1.99
CA GLY A 17 -12.70 -3.18 -2.24
C GLY A 17 -11.33 -3.89 -2.22
N GLY A 18 -10.21 -3.16 -2.36
CA GLY A 18 -8.87 -3.71 -2.16
C GLY A 18 -8.58 -4.18 -0.72
N SER A 19 -9.35 -3.71 0.28
CA SER A 19 -9.22 -4.12 1.69
C SER A 19 -9.79 -5.50 2.00
N GLU A 20 -10.57 -6.09 1.08
CA GLU A 20 -11.26 -7.35 1.32
C GLU A 20 -10.41 -8.59 0.96
N ASN A 21 -9.33 -8.43 0.19
CA ASN A 21 -8.47 -9.53 -0.24
C ASN A 21 -7.18 -9.60 0.61
N PRO A 22 -7.07 -10.55 1.57
CA PRO A 22 -5.90 -10.64 2.43
C PRO A 22 -4.61 -10.98 1.67
N GLY A 23 -4.71 -11.72 0.57
CA GLY A 23 -3.57 -12.05 -0.28
C GLY A 23 -2.99 -10.81 -0.97
N LEU A 24 -3.85 -9.94 -1.48
CA LEU A 24 -3.43 -8.65 -2.05
C LEU A 24 -2.75 -7.77 -0.99
N LEU A 25 -3.33 -7.70 0.20
CA LEU A 25 -2.76 -6.93 1.31
C LEU A 25 -1.37 -7.46 1.72
N GLN A 26 -1.18 -8.78 1.72
CA GLN A 26 0.12 -9.39 1.97
C GLN A 26 1.14 -9.05 0.88
N VAL A 27 0.75 -9.15 -0.40
CA VAL A 27 1.62 -8.76 -1.52
C VAL A 27 2.02 -7.29 -1.41
N LEU A 28 1.10 -6.39 -1.04
CA LEU A 28 1.42 -4.99 -0.80
C LEU A 28 2.44 -4.83 0.34
N ALA A 29 2.22 -5.50 1.48
CA ALA A 29 3.14 -5.42 2.61
C ALA A 29 4.54 -5.93 2.22
N ASP A 30 4.60 -7.04 1.50
CA ASP A 30 5.83 -7.70 1.06
C ASP A 30 6.60 -6.87 0.02
N VAL A 31 5.90 -6.32 -0.97
CA VAL A 31 6.48 -5.49 -2.04
C VAL A 31 7.00 -4.18 -1.47
N PHE A 32 6.25 -3.51 -0.59
CA PHE A 32 6.67 -2.21 -0.06
C PHE A 32 7.54 -2.31 1.20
N GLY A 33 7.61 -3.48 1.83
CA GLY A 33 8.41 -3.72 3.03
C GLY A 33 7.89 -2.97 4.26
N VAL A 34 6.61 -2.57 4.26
CA VAL A 34 6.00 -1.72 5.29
C VAL A 34 4.68 -2.31 5.76
N GLU A 35 4.21 -1.85 6.92
CA GLU A 35 2.91 -2.24 7.45
C GLU A 35 1.78 -1.75 6.53
N VAL A 36 0.85 -2.64 6.19
CA VAL A 36 -0.38 -2.33 5.47
C VAL A 36 -1.54 -2.38 6.45
N GLN A 37 -2.33 -1.32 6.48
CA GLN A 37 -3.51 -1.21 7.31
C GLN A 37 -4.75 -1.09 6.46
N THR A 38 -5.86 -1.59 6.98
CA THR A 38 -7.20 -1.35 6.44
C THR A 38 -8.05 -0.63 7.47
N HIS A 39 -9.19 -0.11 7.04
CA HIS A 39 -10.26 0.33 7.91
C HIS A 39 -11.56 -0.34 7.46
N ASP A 40 -12.39 -0.75 8.42
CA ASP A 40 -13.71 -1.34 8.16
C ASP A 40 -14.74 -0.28 7.72
N VAL A 41 -14.30 0.76 7.01
CA VAL A 41 -15.17 1.81 6.48
C VAL A 41 -15.44 1.51 5.01
N THR A 42 -16.58 0.89 4.75
CA THR A 42 -17.06 0.52 3.41
C THR A 42 -17.32 1.74 2.51
N GLN A 43 -17.54 2.93 3.09
CA GLN A 43 -17.88 4.17 2.37
C GLN A 43 -17.01 5.36 2.83
N SER A 44 -15.69 5.25 2.68
CA SER A 44 -14.72 6.26 3.17
C SER A 44 -14.98 7.68 2.64
N ALA A 45 -15.41 7.79 1.37
CA ALA A 45 -15.75 9.08 0.76
C ALA A 45 -16.99 9.73 1.42
N ALA A 46 -18.06 8.95 1.64
CA ALA A 46 -19.26 9.43 2.31
C ALA A 46 -18.98 9.82 3.76
N LEU A 47 -18.19 9.01 4.47
CA LEU A 47 -17.74 9.33 5.83
C LEU A 47 -16.93 10.63 5.88
N GLY A 48 -16.01 10.83 4.93
CA GLY A 48 -15.24 12.06 4.82
C GLY A 48 -16.13 13.29 4.55
N GLY A 49 -17.18 13.12 3.73
CA GLY A 49 -18.19 14.16 3.50
C GLY A 49 -18.96 14.52 4.77
N ALA A 50 -19.45 13.52 5.49
CA ALA A 50 -20.17 13.69 6.75
C ALA A 50 -19.29 14.35 7.82
N LEU A 51 -18.02 13.95 7.96
CA LEU A 51 -17.05 14.56 8.88
C LEU A 51 -16.83 16.04 8.55
N ARG A 52 -16.71 16.40 7.27
CA ARG A 52 -16.57 17.81 6.86
C ARG A 52 -17.81 18.64 7.20
N ALA A 53 -19.00 18.10 6.95
CA ALA A 53 -20.26 18.77 7.28
C ALA A 53 -20.41 18.96 8.80
N ALA A 54 -20.16 17.92 9.59
CA ALA A 54 -20.21 17.98 11.05
C ALA A 54 -19.19 18.97 11.62
N HIS A 55 -17.95 18.97 11.12
CA HIS A 55 -16.92 19.92 11.55
C HIS A 55 -17.35 21.37 11.28
N ALA A 56 -17.89 21.66 10.09
CA ALA A 56 -18.37 23.00 9.76
C ALA A 56 -19.53 23.43 10.66
N TRP A 57 -20.55 22.58 10.81
CA TRP A 57 -21.73 22.89 11.60
C TRP A 57 -21.42 23.12 13.08
N LEU A 58 -20.60 22.23 13.70
CA LEU A 58 -20.24 22.33 15.11
C LEU A 58 -19.48 23.63 15.42
N ASN A 59 -18.50 23.98 14.58
CA ASN A 59 -17.72 25.20 14.78
C ASN A 59 -18.53 26.47 14.51
N ASP A 60 -19.47 26.45 13.57
CA ASP A 60 -20.41 27.54 13.33
C ASP A 60 -21.37 27.76 14.52
N HIS A 61 -21.71 26.69 15.25
CA HIS A 61 -22.62 26.71 16.40
C HIS A 61 -21.90 26.79 17.75
N GLY A 62 -20.66 27.30 17.77
CA GLY A 62 -19.91 27.61 18.99
C GLY A 62 -19.18 26.44 19.66
N ALA A 63 -19.22 25.23 19.08
CA ALA A 63 -18.42 24.11 19.53
C ALA A 63 -17.05 24.13 18.84
N VAL A 64 -15.98 24.44 19.57
CA VAL A 64 -14.61 24.43 19.02
C VAL A 64 -14.12 22.98 18.93
N VAL A 65 -14.38 22.33 17.80
CA VAL A 65 -14.04 20.92 17.57
C VAL A 65 -12.95 20.81 16.51
N GLY A 66 -11.79 20.29 16.89
CA GLY A 66 -10.71 19.97 15.97
C GLY A 66 -10.91 18.61 15.29
N TRP A 67 -10.35 18.46 14.09
CA TRP A 67 -10.40 17.24 13.28
C TRP A 67 -10.05 15.97 14.05
N GLY A 68 -8.99 15.99 14.86
CA GLY A 68 -8.55 14.82 15.60
C GLY A 68 -9.59 14.33 16.62
N GLY A 69 -10.31 15.25 17.28
CA GLY A 69 -11.37 14.91 18.21
C GLY A 69 -12.59 14.32 17.50
N LEU A 70 -13.01 14.98 16.42
CA LEU A 70 -14.15 14.53 15.61
C LEU A 70 -13.89 13.20 14.91
N PHE A 71 -12.67 12.99 14.39
CA PHE A 71 -12.31 11.73 13.75
C PHE A 71 -12.37 10.56 14.75
N ARG A 72 -11.85 10.76 15.96
CA ARG A 72 -11.85 9.73 17.02
C ARG A 72 -13.24 9.41 17.58
N SER A 73 -14.20 10.33 17.47
CA SER A 73 -15.58 10.06 17.92
C SER A 73 -16.38 9.22 16.93
N VAL A 74 -15.94 9.15 15.66
CA VAL A 74 -16.67 8.45 14.59
C VAL A 74 -15.92 7.21 14.11
N ILE A 75 -14.59 7.18 14.21
CA ILE A 75 -13.75 6.08 13.76
C ILE A 75 -12.94 5.56 14.94
N THR A 76 -13.03 4.26 15.19
CA THR A 76 -12.12 3.54 16.09
C THR A 76 -10.78 3.32 15.38
N PRO A 77 -9.68 3.96 15.81
CA PRO A 77 -8.36 3.71 15.24
C PRO A 77 -7.97 2.24 15.42
N GLY A 78 -7.42 1.60 14.38
CA GLY A 78 -7.02 0.20 14.44
C GLY A 78 -8.16 -0.81 14.35
N SER A 79 -9.37 -0.38 13.96
CA SER A 79 -10.50 -1.29 13.72
C SER A 79 -10.30 -2.27 12.55
N GLY A 80 -9.46 -1.93 11.57
CA GLY A 80 -9.18 -2.81 10.44
C GLY A 80 -7.95 -3.69 10.64
N ARG A 81 -7.68 -4.53 9.64
CA ARG A 81 -6.56 -5.46 9.63
C ARG A 81 -5.23 -4.72 9.54
N ILE A 82 -4.25 -5.24 10.26
CA ILE A 82 -2.84 -4.87 10.14
C ILE A 82 -2.10 -6.07 9.56
N ILE A 83 -1.51 -5.89 8.38
CA ILE A 83 -0.67 -6.89 7.72
C ILE A 83 0.77 -6.40 7.72
N ARG A 84 1.68 -7.29 8.11
CA ARG A 84 3.12 -7.03 8.12
C ARG A 84 3.82 -7.82 7.01
N PRO A 85 4.94 -7.32 6.49
CA PRO A 85 5.74 -8.04 5.51
C PRO A 85 6.14 -9.42 6.07
N ALA A 86 6.06 -10.45 5.25
CA ALA A 86 6.53 -11.77 5.60
C ALA A 86 8.06 -11.77 5.79
N PRO A 87 8.60 -12.61 6.69
CA PRO A 87 10.04 -12.76 6.82
C PRO A 87 10.69 -13.09 5.48
N GLY A 88 11.74 -12.37 5.10
CA GLY A 88 12.46 -12.59 3.84
C GLY A 88 11.77 -12.06 2.58
N ALA A 89 10.54 -11.52 2.66
CA ALA A 89 9.87 -10.90 1.52
C ALA A 89 10.71 -9.80 0.88
N SER A 90 11.31 -8.94 1.70
CA SER A 90 12.17 -7.85 1.22
C SER A 90 13.31 -8.34 0.32
N ILE A 91 13.88 -9.53 0.59
CA ILE A 91 14.97 -10.08 -0.22
C ILE A 91 14.41 -10.53 -1.58
N ARG A 92 13.30 -11.27 -1.59
CA ARG A 92 12.67 -11.76 -2.83
C ARG A 92 12.26 -10.62 -3.78
N PHE A 93 11.76 -9.52 -3.23
CA PHE A 93 11.31 -8.38 -4.04
C PHE A 93 12.45 -7.41 -4.42
N HIS A 94 13.32 -7.04 -3.47
CA HIS A 94 14.25 -5.92 -3.63
C HIS A 94 15.73 -6.29 -3.82
N ALA A 95 16.14 -7.54 -3.59
CA ALA A 95 17.53 -7.91 -3.81
C ALA A 95 17.94 -7.71 -5.30
N PRO A 96 19.25 -7.55 -5.59
CA PRO A 96 19.72 -7.64 -6.97
C PRO A 96 19.26 -8.94 -7.63
N GLY A 97 18.63 -8.85 -8.80
CA GLY A 97 17.99 -10.01 -9.46
C GLY A 97 16.66 -10.46 -8.86
N GLY A 98 16.13 -9.73 -7.86
CA GLY A 98 14.80 -9.92 -7.29
C GLY A 98 13.67 -9.55 -8.24
N LEU A 99 12.43 -9.75 -7.79
CA LEU A 99 11.25 -9.62 -8.66
C LEU A 99 11.09 -8.21 -9.25
N ILE A 100 11.41 -7.16 -8.49
CA ILE A 100 11.33 -5.77 -8.98
C ILE A 100 12.30 -5.54 -10.14
N ALA A 101 13.51 -6.11 -10.07
CA ALA A 101 14.50 -5.99 -11.15
C ALA A 101 14.04 -6.72 -12.42
N ALA A 102 13.49 -7.93 -12.27
CA ALA A 102 12.91 -8.68 -13.39
C ALA A 102 11.70 -7.96 -14.00
N TYR A 103 10.81 -7.40 -13.18
CA TYR A 103 9.68 -6.60 -13.62
C TYR A 103 10.13 -5.34 -14.36
N ALA A 104 11.12 -4.62 -13.85
CA ALA A 104 11.67 -3.43 -14.50
C ALA A 104 12.32 -3.76 -15.85
N ALA A 105 12.96 -4.92 -15.99
CA ALA A 105 13.47 -5.39 -17.29
C ALA A 105 12.33 -5.62 -18.29
N CYS A 106 11.23 -6.26 -17.86
CA CYS A 106 10.04 -6.45 -18.68
C CYS A 106 9.42 -5.12 -19.10
N GLU A 107 9.27 -4.17 -18.16
CA GLU A 107 8.74 -2.83 -18.43
C GLU A 107 9.57 -2.10 -19.49
N ARG A 108 10.91 -2.10 -19.36
CA ARG A 108 11.80 -1.48 -20.34
C ARG A 108 11.69 -2.13 -21.72
N HIS A 109 11.59 -3.46 -21.78
CA HIS A 109 11.46 -4.17 -23.04
C HIS A 109 10.17 -3.82 -23.77
N VAL A 110 9.03 -3.86 -23.08
CA VAL A 110 7.71 -3.52 -23.66
C VAL A 110 7.66 -2.06 -24.15
N LEU A 111 8.39 -1.16 -23.47
CA LEU A 111 8.51 0.23 -23.88
C LEU A 111 9.53 0.46 -25.01
N GLY A 112 10.20 -0.57 -25.53
CA GLY A 112 11.25 -0.46 -26.55
C GLY A 112 12.53 0.20 -26.05
N ARG A 113 12.76 0.24 -24.73
CA ARG A 113 13.87 0.93 -24.06
C ARG A 113 14.88 -0.03 -23.43
N GLY A 114 14.79 -1.32 -23.72
CA GLY A 114 15.65 -2.33 -23.13
C GLY A 114 15.75 -3.61 -23.94
N PRO A 115 16.75 -4.44 -23.65
CA PRO A 115 16.93 -5.74 -24.29
C PRO A 115 15.80 -6.71 -23.91
N ASP A 116 15.81 -7.90 -24.51
CA ASP A 116 14.94 -9.01 -24.10
C ASP A 116 15.09 -9.30 -22.59
N PRO A 117 13.99 -9.43 -21.82
CA PRO A 117 14.04 -9.59 -20.37
C PRO A 117 14.34 -11.03 -19.94
N GLY A 118 14.55 -11.97 -20.87
CA GLY A 118 14.67 -13.40 -20.58
C GLY A 118 15.80 -13.75 -19.61
N GLU A 119 16.93 -13.04 -19.67
CA GLU A 119 18.03 -13.22 -18.72
C GLU A 119 17.62 -12.82 -17.29
N ALA A 120 17.00 -11.65 -17.13
CA ALA A 120 16.56 -11.17 -15.81
C ALA A 120 15.49 -12.09 -15.21
N ILE A 121 14.57 -12.62 -16.03
CA ILE A 121 13.56 -13.60 -15.60
C ILE A 121 14.22 -14.91 -15.16
N ARG A 122 15.20 -15.42 -15.92
CA ARG A 122 15.93 -16.64 -15.54
C ARG A 122 16.72 -16.45 -14.25
N ALA A 123 17.39 -15.32 -14.09
CA ALA A 123 18.13 -14.98 -12.87
C ALA A 123 17.21 -14.94 -11.64
N PHE A 124 16.05 -14.29 -11.75
CA PHE A 124 15.06 -14.27 -10.67
C PHE A 124 14.58 -15.69 -10.33
N ARG A 125 14.22 -16.49 -11.33
CA ARG A 125 13.80 -17.87 -11.10
C ARG A 125 14.90 -18.65 -10.39
N ALA A 126 16.13 -18.65 -10.90
CA ALA A 126 17.24 -19.40 -10.30
C ALA A 126 17.49 -19.03 -8.83
N ALA A 127 17.36 -17.74 -8.47
CA ALA A 127 17.57 -17.26 -7.12
C ALA A 127 16.43 -17.60 -6.13
N PHE A 128 15.22 -17.89 -6.63
CA PHE A 128 14.01 -18.04 -5.79
C PHE A 128 13.12 -19.24 -6.18
N SER A 129 13.68 -20.27 -6.84
CA SER A 129 12.94 -21.47 -7.28
C SER A 129 12.58 -22.46 -6.18
N ASP A 130 13.08 -22.28 -4.96
CA ASP A 130 12.76 -23.18 -3.85
C ASP A 130 11.75 -22.53 -2.89
N GLY A 131 10.53 -23.04 -2.93
CA GLY A 131 9.44 -22.80 -2.00
C GLY A 131 8.58 -24.06 -1.90
#